data_AF-A0A136MFA6-F1
#
_entry.id   AF-A0A136MFA6-F1
#
_cell.length_a   1.000
_cell.length_b   1.000
_cell.length_c   1.000
_cell.angle_alpha   90.00
_cell.angle_beta   90.00
_cell.angle_gamma   90.00
#
_symmetry.space_group_name_H-M   'P 1'
#
loop_
_entity.id
_entity.type
_entity.pdbx_description
1 polymer ?
#
loop_
_entity_poly.entity_id
_entity_poly.type
_entity_poly.pdbx_seq_one_letter_code
_entity_poly.pdbx_strand_id
1 'polypeptide(L)'
;MRDQAKSNQLSRESLEVLYRENLLDTYHRHPEEAFKLLLETILHNPGNQENPKLLYTAAEFANVLGERKAPFWNRRPFIKRRGHKADPHPRTPATIEDLSPNTQEVLSYYGLSTYLSHAYLSVVSKNLNREAFNPHFRMACELYNYSLEQNLRFTLNKIPFHPRSFYRLDDPRGAIPSRFKLVGFDWKEEDIHEILPSVDYEPREVKYSSRRQGLGVPMIAIRYNDPEHGDDIYPPICAFPATALYIPQEKYNLEATESRDVFHLVNPWSQEALKVGESEIPIEADLTTPLNYMLTRTGFEYDYWAGFARKMPRSAAPPSSFSLIIRAGFR
;
A
#
# COMPACT_ATOMS: atom_id res chain seq x y z
N MET A 1 -7.46 8.31 -14.31
CA MET A 1 -6.53 8.40 -15.47
C MET A 1 -6.42 9.82 -16.02
N ARG A 2 -6.14 10.83 -15.17
CA ARG A 2 -5.78 12.20 -15.60
C ARG A 2 -4.25 12.36 -15.47
N ASP A 3 -3.60 12.94 -16.47
CA ASP A 3 -2.22 13.48 -16.46
C ASP A 3 -0.99 12.54 -16.26
N GLN A 4 -1.01 11.30 -16.75
CA GLN A 4 0.16 10.39 -16.65
C GLN A 4 1.40 10.78 -17.48
N ALA A 5 1.31 11.72 -18.43
CA ALA A 5 2.47 12.18 -19.18
C ALA A 5 3.38 13.14 -18.38
N LYS A 6 2.92 13.63 -17.21
CA LYS A 6 3.70 14.45 -16.28
C LYS A 6 4.40 13.64 -15.17
N SER A 7 4.13 12.32 -15.01
CA SER A 7 4.57 11.58 -13.81
C SER A 7 6.07 11.28 -13.73
N ASN A 8 6.81 11.34 -14.86
CA ASN A 8 8.24 11.00 -14.89
C ASN A 8 9.20 12.19 -14.67
N GLN A 9 8.69 13.35 -14.28
CA GLN A 9 9.47 14.55 -14.06
C GLN A 9 9.15 15.13 -12.69
N LEU A 10 10.19 15.69 -12.07
CA LEU A 10 10.05 16.46 -10.84
C LEU A 10 9.14 17.69 -11.07
N SER A 11 8.37 18.03 -10.04
CA SER A 11 7.65 19.30 -9.96
C SER A 11 8.58 20.49 -10.16
N ARG A 12 8.01 21.62 -10.59
CA ARG A 12 8.78 22.86 -10.76
C ARG A 12 9.45 23.27 -9.45
N GLU A 13 8.74 23.14 -8.34
CA GLU A 13 9.22 23.45 -7.00
C GLU A 13 10.44 22.59 -6.64
N SER A 14 10.39 21.29 -6.93
CA SER A 14 11.53 20.38 -6.73
C SER A 14 12.72 20.72 -7.63
N LEU A 15 12.49 21.13 -8.88
CA LEU A 15 13.56 21.61 -9.76
C LEU A 15 14.19 22.92 -9.23
N GLU A 16 13.40 23.83 -8.65
CA GLU A 16 13.91 25.04 -8.02
C GLU A 16 14.74 24.73 -6.76
N VAL A 17 14.38 23.71 -5.98
CA VAL A 17 15.20 23.22 -4.87
C VAL A 17 16.52 22.66 -5.39
N LEU A 18 16.49 21.78 -6.39
CA LEU A 18 17.71 21.24 -6.99
C LEU A 18 18.62 22.33 -7.57
N TYR A 19 18.04 23.39 -8.15
CA TYR A 19 18.81 24.55 -8.61
C TYR A 19 19.54 25.24 -7.46
N ARG A 20 18.86 25.48 -6.33
CA ARG A 20 19.47 26.12 -5.14
C ARG A 20 20.57 25.27 -4.51
N GLU A 21 20.40 23.95 -4.52
CA GLU A 21 21.40 23.00 -4.03
C GLU A 21 22.53 22.73 -5.05
N ASN A 22 22.54 23.43 -6.20
CA ASN A 22 23.49 23.21 -7.30
C ASN A 22 23.50 21.76 -7.85
N LEU A 23 22.36 21.08 -7.79
CA LEU A 23 22.19 19.69 -8.25
C LEU A 23 21.40 19.57 -9.57
N LEU A 24 20.88 20.67 -10.11
CA LEU A 24 20.01 20.63 -11.30
C LEU A 24 20.73 20.08 -12.55
N ASP A 25 21.97 20.53 -12.81
CA ASP A 25 22.76 20.04 -13.94
C ASP A 25 23.10 18.55 -13.79
N THR A 26 23.47 18.13 -12.57
CA THR A 26 23.71 16.72 -12.25
C THR A 26 22.44 15.90 -12.44
N TYR A 27 21.27 16.40 -12.02
CA TYR A 27 19.99 15.71 -12.23
C TYR A 27 19.70 15.42 -13.71
N HIS A 28 19.99 16.39 -14.59
CA HIS A 28 19.76 16.20 -16.02
C HIS A 28 20.73 15.21 -16.68
N ARG A 29 21.95 15.04 -16.14
CA ARG A 29 22.99 14.16 -16.70
C ARG A 29 23.02 12.78 -16.03
N HIS A 30 22.97 12.76 -14.71
CA HIS A 30 23.16 11.62 -13.81
C HIS A 30 22.16 11.70 -12.64
N PRO A 31 20.87 11.41 -12.87
CA PRO A 31 19.82 11.61 -11.86
C PRO A 31 20.03 10.76 -10.60
N GLU A 32 20.57 9.55 -10.70
CA GLU A 32 20.89 8.72 -9.53
C GLU A 32 21.98 9.34 -8.65
N GLU A 33 23.01 9.93 -9.26
CA GLU A 33 24.08 10.64 -8.54
C GLU A 33 23.56 11.91 -7.88
N ALA A 34 22.74 12.70 -8.59
CA ALA A 34 22.12 13.89 -8.03
C ALA A 34 21.20 13.55 -6.83
N PHE A 35 20.46 12.45 -6.92
CA PHE A 35 19.63 11.98 -5.81
C PHE A 35 20.48 11.54 -4.61
N LYS A 36 21.57 10.81 -4.84
CA LYS A 36 22.52 10.44 -3.77
C LYS A 36 23.08 11.67 -3.07
N LEU A 37 23.55 12.67 -3.82
CA LEU A 37 24.06 13.92 -3.27
C LEU A 37 22.98 14.68 -2.48
N LEU A 38 21.73 14.71 -2.98
CA LEU A 38 20.62 15.32 -2.25
C LEU A 38 20.36 14.61 -0.91
N LEU A 39 20.36 13.27 -0.90
CA LEU A 39 20.24 12.50 0.33
C LEU A 39 21.39 12.82 1.29
N GLU A 40 22.64 12.83 0.81
CA GLU A 40 23.80 13.18 1.64
C GLU A 40 23.62 14.57 2.27
N THR A 41 23.16 15.56 1.51
CA THR A 41 22.86 16.92 2.01
C THR A 41 21.80 16.92 3.12
N ILE A 42 20.76 16.10 3.00
CA ILE A 42 19.70 15.97 4.02
C ILE A 42 20.25 15.28 5.26
N LEU A 43 21.01 14.20 5.08
CA LEU A 43 21.45 13.33 6.15
C LEU A 43 22.58 13.93 7.00
N HIS A 44 23.54 14.64 6.39
CA HIS A 44 24.70 15.20 7.10
C HIS A 44 24.40 16.47 7.90
N ASN A 45 23.26 17.13 7.64
CA ASN A 45 22.88 18.36 8.34
C ASN A 45 21.52 18.18 9.04
N PRO A 46 21.48 18.11 10.38
CA PRO A 46 20.23 17.98 11.14
C PRO A 46 19.20 19.08 10.80
N GLY A 47 19.65 20.29 10.46
CA GLY A 47 18.76 21.37 10.05
C GLY A 47 18.04 21.09 8.72
N ASN A 48 18.66 20.31 7.84
CA ASN A 48 18.05 19.90 6.56
C ASN A 48 17.01 18.80 6.75
N GLN A 49 17.13 17.98 7.81
CA GLN A 49 16.11 16.99 8.17
C GLN A 49 14.82 17.64 8.68
N GLU A 50 14.85 18.90 9.08
CA GLU A 50 13.67 19.70 9.43
C GLU A 50 13.23 20.62 8.27
N ASN A 51 13.86 20.54 7.09
CA ASN A 51 13.50 21.37 5.94
C ASN A 51 12.45 20.66 5.06
N PRO A 52 11.17 21.09 5.09
CA PRO A 52 10.10 20.41 4.37
C PRO A 52 10.30 20.43 2.85
N LYS A 53 10.96 21.44 2.29
CA LYS A 53 11.19 21.49 0.83
C LYS A 53 12.19 20.43 0.39
N LEU A 54 13.29 20.27 1.12
CA LEU A 54 14.29 19.24 0.82
C LEU A 54 13.71 17.83 0.96
N LEU A 55 12.95 17.58 2.03
CA LEU A 55 12.30 16.28 2.25
C LEU A 55 11.31 15.93 1.15
N TYR A 56 10.44 16.87 0.78
CA TYR A 56 9.47 16.67 -0.30
C TYR A 56 10.17 16.43 -1.64
N THR A 57 11.18 17.26 -1.97
CA THR A 57 11.96 17.08 -3.21
C THR A 57 12.63 15.72 -3.27
N ALA A 58 13.24 15.28 -2.18
CA ALA A 58 13.89 13.97 -2.13
C ALA A 58 12.86 12.83 -2.25
N ALA A 59 11.69 12.95 -1.62
CA ALA A 59 10.62 11.97 -1.77
C ALA A 59 10.14 11.86 -3.23
N GLU A 60 9.83 12.99 -3.85
CA GLU A 60 9.37 13.04 -5.25
C GLU A 60 10.43 12.48 -6.20
N PHE A 61 11.70 12.84 -5.97
CA PHE A 61 12.82 12.36 -6.77
C PHE A 61 13.01 10.85 -6.66
N ALA A 62 12.94 10.29 -5.45
CA ALA A 62 12.97 8.86 -5.24
C ALA A 62 11.83 8.17 -6.01
N ASN A 63 10.60 8.68 -5.92
CA ASN A 63 9.46 8.12 -6.67
C ASN A 63 9.69 8.14 -8.18
N VAL A 64 10.16 9.27 -8.74
CA VAL A 64 10.45 9.40 -10.18
C VAL A 64 11.52 8.41 -10.63
N LEU A 65 12.56 8.17 -9.83
CA LEU A 65 13.58 7.15 -10.13
C LEU A 65 12.99 5.74 -10.12
N GLY A 66 12.12 5.43 -9.16
CA GLY A 66 11.35 4.18 -9.12
C GLY A 66 10.50 3.97 -10.38
N GLU A 67 9.76 4.99 -10.81
CA GLU A 67 8.92 4.92 -12.02
C GLU A 67 9.74 4.72 -13.29
N ARG A 68 10.89 5.41 -13.42
CA ARG A 68 11.78 5.29 -14.59
C ARG A 68 12.37 3.89 -14.74
N LYS A 69 12.68 3.22 -13.63
CA LYS A 69 13.24 1.87 -13.63
C LYS A 69 12.19 0.76 -13.71
N ALA A 70 10.92 1.06 -13.43
CA ALA A 70 9.81 0.11 -13.46
C ALA A 70 8.58 0.56 -14.28
N PRO A 71 8.72 1.07 -15.52
CA PRO A 71 7.63 1.74 -16.25
C PRO A 71 6.47 0.83 -16.64
N PHE A 72 6.70 -0.50 -16.69
CA PHE A 72 5.69 -1.49 -17.04
C PHE A 72 4.96 -2.09 -15.83
N TRP A 73 5.47 -1.86 -14.62
CA TRP A 73 4.97 -2.54 -13.42
C TRP A 73 3.68 -1.91 -12.92
N ASN A 74 3.56 -0.58 -13.03
CA ASN A 74 2.37 0.19 -12.66
C ASN A 74 1.14 -0.13 -13.55
N ARG A 75 1.29 -0.97 -14.58
CA ARG A 75 0.26 -1.23 -15.60
C ARG A 75 -0.42 -2.60 -15.51
N ARG A 76 0.06 -3.52 -14.66
CA ARG A 76 -0.55 -4.85 -14.55
C ARG A 76 -1.26 -5.00 -13.21
N PRO A 77 -2.57 -5.29 -13.20
CA PRO A 77 -3.24 -5.64 -11.95
C PRO A 77 -2.57 -6.87 -11.34
N PHE A 78 -2.50 -6.91 -10.01
CA PHE A 78 -2.16 -8.10 -9.24
C PHE A 78 -3.21 -9.16 -9.50
N ILE A 79 -2.98 -10.01 -10.50
CA ILE A 79 -3.80 -11.19 -10.74
C ILE A 79 -2.99 -12.37 -10.23
N LYS A 80 -3.18 -12.74 -8.96
CA LYS A 80 -2.81 -14.09 -8.49
C LYS A 80 -3.46 -15.08 -9.46
N ARG A 81 -2.64 -15.84 -10.20
CA ARG A 81 -3.13 -16.87 -11.12
C ARG A 81 -4.05 -17.79 -10.32
N ARG A 82 -5.35 -17.81 -10.68
CA ARG A 82 -6.31 -18.81 -10.18
C ARG A 82 -5.70 -20.20 -10.42
N GLY A 83 -5.47 -20.98 -9.37
CA GLY A 83 -5.19 -22.40 -9.51
C GLY A 83 -4.13 -22.99 -8.58
N HIS A 84 -3.24 -22.20 -7.98
CA HIS A 84 -2.39 -22.73 -6.92
C HIS A 84 -3.13 -22.60 -5.60
N LYS A 85 -3.60 -23.73 -5.06
CA LYS A 85 -3.72 -23.88 -3.60
C LYS A 85 -2.38 -23.41 -3.06
N ALA A 86 -2.38 -22.26 -2.37
CA ALA A 86 -1.20 -21.84 -1.64
C ALA A 86 -0.85 -23.02 -0.74
N ASP A 87 0.38 -23.52 -0.85
CA ASP A 87 0.88 -24.47 0.12
C ASP A 87 0.75 -23.76 1.48
N PRO A 88 -0.09 -24.26 2.42
CA PRO A 88 -0.33 -23.56 3.67
C PRO A 88 0.94 -23.38 4.50
N HIS A 89 2.01 -24.11 4.15
CA HIS A 89 3.32 -24.02 4.78
C HIS A 89 4.43 -23.91 3.73
N PRO A 90 4.76 -22.70 3.22
CA PRO A 90 6.00 -22.53 2.48
C PRO A 90 7.17 -22.96 3.39
N ARG A 91 7.89 -24.01 2.98
CA ARG A 91 8.99 -24.63 3.78
C ARG A 91 10.14 -23.67 4.09
N THR A 92 10.20 -22.54 3.38
CA THR A 92 11.02 -21.38 3.69
C THR A 92 10.35 -20.16 3.05
N PRO A 93 10.07 -19.06 3.78
CA PRO A 93 9.56 -17.86 3.16
C PRO A 93 10.63 -17.33 2.19
N ALA A 94 10.25 -17.09 0.94
CA ALA A 94 11.10 -16.37 0.01
C ALA A 94 11.48 -15.03 0.66
N THR A 95 12.75 -14.70 0.64
CA THR A 95 13.30 -13.50 1.24
C THR A 95 13.54 -12.45 0.16
N ILE A 96 13.71 -11.19 0.55
CA ILE A 96 13.85 -10.11 -0.43
C ILE A 96 15.23 -10.13 -1.08
N GLU A 97 16.19 -10.75 -0.40
CA GLU A 97 17.50 -11.12 -0.91
C GLU A 97 17.42 -12.01 -2.15
N ASP A 98 16.31 -12.75 -2.34
CA ASP A 98 16.07 -13.62 -3.50
C ASP A 98 15.59 -12.84 -4.75
N LEU A 99 15.33 -11.53 -4.63
CA LEU A 99 14.88 -10.68 -5.73
C LEU A 99 16.06 -10.22 -6.61
N SER A 100 15.80 -9.97 -7.90
CA SER A 100 16.85 -9.49 -8.81
C SER A 100 17.41 -8.11 -8.38
N PRO A 101 18.68 -7.79 -8.67
CA PRO A 101 19.26 -6.50 -8.26
C PRO A 101 18.46 -5.27 -8.71
N ASN A 102 17.98 -5.26 -9.96
CA ASN A 102 17.12 -4.19 -10.47
C ASN A 102 15.81 -4.06 -9.70
N THR A 103 15.26 -5.18 -9.24
CA THR A 103 14.05 -5.19 -8.41
C THR A 103 14.32 -4.57 -7.05
N GLN A 104 15.42 -4.98 -6.41
CA GLN A 104 15.80 -4.45 -5.11
C GLN A 104 16.00 -2.93 -5.20
N GLU A 105 16.67 -2.45 -6.26
CA GLU A 105 16.88 -1.01 -6.49
C GLU A 105 15.56 -0.24 -6.67
N VAL A 106 14.60 -0.78 -7.42
CA VAL A 106 13.26 -0.17 -7.57
C VAL A 106 12.53 -0.10 -6.22
N LEU A 107 12.57 -1.19 -5.45
CA LEU A 107 12.01 -1.23 -4.10
C LEU A 107 12.69 -0.21 -3.18
N SER A 108 14.00 -0.01 -3.35
CA SER A 108 14.77 0.99 -2.60
C SER A 108 14.21 2.39 -2.83
N TYR A 109 14.01 2.77 -4.10
CA TYR A 109 13.47 4.09 -4.44
C TYR A 109 12.05 4.31 -3.90
N TYR A 110 11.16 3.32 -4.01
CA TYR A 110 9.81 3.44 -3.44
C TYR A 110 9.82 3.44 -1.90
N GLY A 111 10.71 2.68 -1.26
CA GLY A 111 10.91 2.71 0.18
C GLY A 111 11.36 4.10 0.65
N LEU A 112 12.41 4.64 0.02
CA LEU A 112 12.94 5.98 0.31
C LEU A 112 11.87 7.06 0.12
N SER A 113 11.10 6.99 -0.97
CA SER A 113 9.98 7.91 -1.19
C SER A 113 8.93 7.83 -0.08
N THR A 114 8.56 6.63 0.35
CA THR A 114 7.61 6.41 1.46
C THR A 114 8.15 7.02 2.75
N TYR A 115 9.40 6.73 3.09
CA TYR A 115 10.06 7.23 4.30
C TYR A 115 10.17 8.77 4.31
N LEU A 116 10.64 9.36 3.22
CA LEU A 116 10.84 10.81 3.10
C LEU A 116 9.51 11.56 3.05
N SER A 117 8.46 10.97 2.46
CA SER A 117 7.10 11.53 2.52
C SER A 117 6.57 11.54 3.95
N HIS A 118 6.77 10.46 4.72
CA HIS A 118 6.43 10.44 6.14
C HIS A 118 7.21 11.48 6.94
N ALA A 119 8.49 11.68 6.60
CA ALA A 119 9.33 12.73 7.20
C ALA A 119 8.81 14.13 6.95
N TYR A 120 8.47 14.41 5.70
CA TYR A 120 7.82 15.65 5.34
C TYR A 120 6.56 15.88 6.17
N LEU A 121 5.65 14.90 6.22
CA LEU A 121 4.40 14.97 6.96
C LEU A 121 4.63 15.22 8.45
N SER A 122 5.65 14.60 9.04
CA SER A 122 6.01 14.79 10.46
C SER A 122 6.57 16.18 10.77
N VAL A 123 7.28 16.80 9.82
CA VAL A 123 7.82 18.16 9.97
C VAL A 123 6.71 19.19 9.82
N VAL A 124 5.89 19.08 8.77
CA VAL A 124 4.83 20.06 8.51
C VAL A 124 3.69 19.95 9.50
N SER A 125 3.49 18.79 10.14
CA SER A 125 2.42 18.61 11.12
C SER A 125 2.56 19.44 12.39
N LYS A 126 3.75 19.92 12.72
CA LYS A 126 3.98 20.90 13.79
C LYS A 126 3.29 22.25 13.51
N ASN A 127 2.97 22.55 12.24
CA ASN A 127 2.42 23.83 11.80
C ASN A 127 1.04 23.71 11.13
N LEU A 128 0.44 22.51 11.11
CA LEU A 128 -0.78 22.18 10.35
C LEU A 128 -1.98 23.08 10.70
N ASN A 129 -2.08 23.59 11.93
CA ASN A 129 -3.16 24.51 12.36
C ASN A 129 -3.18 25.84 11.59
N ARG A 130 -2.10 26.23 10.90
CA ARG A 130 -2.07 27.42 10.04
C ARG A 130 -2.34 27.11 8.56
N GLU A 131 -2.33 25.83 8.19
CA GLU A 131 -2.23 25.38 6.80
C GLU A 131 -3.11 24.14 6.50
N ALA A 132 -4.28 24.01 7.13
CA ALA A 132 -5.19 22.86 6.98
C ALA A 132 -5.65 22.55 5.53
N PHE A 133 -5.31 23.42 4.58
CA PHE A 133 -5.57 23.26 3.14
C PHE A 133 -4.30 23.25 2.28
N ASN A 134 -3.12 23.01 2.86
CA ASN A 134 -1.86 23.00 2.09
C ASN A 134 -1.90 21.91 1.01
N PRO A 135 -1.86 22.29 -0.29
CA PRO A 135 -1.84 21.30 -1.37
C PRO A 135 -0.66 20.33 -1.27
N HIS A 136 0.50 20.79 -0.78
CA HIS A 136 1.69 19.94 -0.62
C HIS A 136 1.51 18.86 0.44
N PHE A 137 0.72 19.14 1.49
CA PHE A 137 0.38 18.12 2.49
C PHE A 137 -0.37 16.96 1.84
N ARG A 138 -1.40 17.28 1.05
CA ARG A 138 -2.15 16.29 0.28
C ARG A 138 -1.27 15.54 -0.71
N MET A 139 -0.43 16.26 -1.47
CA MET A 139 0.49 15.64 -2.43
C MET A 139 1.47 14.71 -1.74
N ALA A 140 1.97 15.05 -0.55
CA ALA A 140 2.85 14.17 0.22
C ALA A 140 2.13 12.90 0.73
N CYS A 141 0.86 13.01 1.14
CA CYS A 141 0.04 11.81 1.42
C CYS A 141 -0.12 10.94 0.17
N GLU A 142 -0.46 11.53 -0.98
CA GLU A 142 -0.62 10.80 -2.24
C GLU A 142 0.69 10.12 -2.67
N LEU A 143 1.82 10.81 -2.51
CA LEU A 143 3.15 10.28 -2.78
C LEU A 143 3.52 9.13 -1.84
N TYR A 144 3.28 9.30 -0.53
CA TYR A 144 3.44 8.24 0.46
C TYR A 144 2.62 7.01 0.11
N ASN A 145 1.31 7.18 -0.13
CA ASN A 145 0.39 6.08 -0.40
C ASN A 145 0.81 5.34 -1.67
N TYR A 146 1.13 6.08 -2.74
CA TYR A 146 1.53 5.51 -4.00
C TYR A 146 2.84 4.72 -3.90
N SER A 147 3.88 5.30 -3.32
CA SER A 147 5.18 4.62 -3.18
C SER A 147 5.09 3.40 -2.26
N LEU A 148 4.34 3.49 -1.16
CA LEU A 148 4.08 2.36 -0.28
C LEU A 148 3.30 1.27 -1.01
N GLU A 149 2.29 1.65 -1.80
CA GLU A 149 1.50 0.71 -2.59
C GLU A 149 2.39 -0.05 -3.57
N GLN A 150 3.27 0.64 -4.31
CA GLN A 150 4.17 -0.03 -5.26
C GLN A 150 5.12 -1.00 -4.54
N ASN A 151 5.66 -0.60 -3.39
CA ASN A 151 6.54 -1.46 -2.60
C ASN A 151 5.80 -2.72 -2.10
N LEU A 152 4.59 -2.54 -1.55
CA LEU A 152 3.75 -3.65 -1.06
C LEU A 152 3.28 -4.57 -2.19
N ARG A 153 2.77 -4.00 -3.29
CA ARG A 153 2.33 -4.76 -4.48
C ARG A 153 3.45 -5.60 -5.03
N PHE A 154 4.65 -5.05 -5.11
CA PHE A 154 5.80 -5.79 -5.62
C PHE A 154 6.18 -6.93 -4.65
N THR A 155 6.33 -6.61 -3.37
CA THR A 155 6.77 -7.58 -2.37
C THR A 155 5.78 -8.73 -2.23
N LEU A 156 4.48 -8.44 -2.12
CA LEU A 156 3.42 -9.45 -1.98
C LEU A 156 3.19 -10.29 -3.24
N ASN A 157 3.63 -9.82 -4.42
CA ASN A 157 3.59 -10.59 -5.66
C ASN A 157 4.62 -11.72 -5.68
N LYS A 158 5.72 -11.55 -4.93
CA LYS A 158 6.86 -12.46 -4.93
C LYS A 158 6.91 -13.31 -3.67
N ILE A 159 6.53 -12.71 -2.55
CA ILE A 159 6.59 -13.30 -1.22
C ILE A 159 5.15 -13.33 -0.69
N PRO A 160 4.54 -14.52 -0.58
CA PRO A 160 3.23 -14.66 0.03
C PRO A 160 3.21 -14.03 1.42
N PHE A 161 2.05 -13.50 1.80
CA PHE A 161 1.87 -13.04 3.17
C PHE A 161 2.11 -14.17 4.16
N HIS A 162 2.88 -13.91 5.20
CA HIS A 162 3.00 -14.81 6.34
C HIS A 162 3.32 -13.98 7.59
N PRO A 163 2.67 -14.23 8.73
CA PRO A 163 2.85 -13.45 9.98
C PRO A 163 4.29 -13.32 10.45
N ARG A 164 5.09 -14.36 10.18
CA ARG A 164 6.52 -14.45 10.57
C ARG A 164 7.49 -13.99 9.48
N SER A 165 7.01 -13.67 8.28
CA SER A 165 7.86 -13.17 7.20
C SER A 165 8.30 -11.74 7.48
N PHE A 166 9.50 -11.42 7.00
CA PHE A 166 9.99 -10.05 6.97
C PHE A 166 9.77 -9.46 5.58
N TYR A 167 9.37 -8.20 5.58
CA TYR A 167 9.12 -7.36 4.42
C TYR A 167 10.11 -6.20 4.48
N ARG A 168 10.70 -5.82 3.36
CA ARG A 168 11.74 -4.81 3.31
C ARG A 168 11.13 -3.51 2.85
N LEU A 169 11.30 -2.48 3.67
CA LEU A 169 11.19 -1.11 3.21
C LEU A 169 12.57 -0.48 3.38
N ASP A 170 13.06 0.14 2.31
CA ASP A 170 14.33 0.82 2.39
C ASP A 170 14.12 2.23 2.89
N ASP A 171 15.04 2.67 3.71
CA ASP A 171 15.15 4.05 4.11
C ASP A 171 16.62 4.49 3.95
N PRO A 172 16.98 5.71 4.37
CA PRO A 172 18.36 6.16 4.27
C PRO A 172 19.39 5.34 5.07
N ARG A 173 18.98 4.50 6.03
CA ARG A 173 19.83 3.54 6.77
C ARG A 173 20.08 2.26 5.98
N GLY A 174 19.25 1.99 4.99
CA GLY A 174 19.31 0.82 4.12
C GLY A 174 18.07 -0.05 4.25
N ALA A 175 18.26 -1.35 4.03
CA ALA A 175 17.21 -2.35 4.03
C ALA A 175 16.69 -2.64 5.45
N ILE A 176 15.45 -2.30 5.75
CA ILE A 176 14.88 -2.57 7.08
C ILE A 176 13.92 -3.77 7.03
N PRO A 177 14.27 -4.91 7.65
CA PRO A 177 13.36 -6.03 7.78
C PRO A 177 12.22 -5.67 8.74
N SER A 178 11.03 -5.49 8.20
CA SER A 178 9.83 -5.08 8.91
C SER A 178 8.80 -6.21 8.91
N ARG A 179 8.02 -6.34 9.99
CA ARG A 179 6.88 -7.28 10.04
C ARG A 179 5.56 -6.52 9.99
N PHE A 180 4.50 -7.21 9.59
CA PHE A 180 3.15 -6.70 9.78
C PHE A 180 2.71 -6.89 11.23
N LYS A 181 2.08 -5.85 11.78
CA LYS A 181 1.42 -5.85 13.07
C LYS A 181 -0.05 -5.46 12.86
N LEU A 182 -0.97 -6.26 13.39
CA LEU A 182 -2.39 -5.92 13.35
C LEU A 182 -2.68 -4.86 14.41
N VAL A 183 -3.49 -3.86 14.03
CA VAL A 183 -3.94 -2.81 14.94
C VAL A 183 -5.45 -2.66 14.82
N GLY A 184 -6.16 -2.84 15.93
CA GLY A 184 -7.61 -2.66 15.99
C GLY A 184 -8.43 -3.80 15.38
N PHE A 185 -7.82 -4.97 15.20
CA PHE A 185 -8.51 -6.22 14.91
C PHE A 185 -8.69 -7.04 16.19
N ASP A 186 -9.80 -7.77 16.29
CA ASP A 186 -10.01 -8.78 17.34
C ASP A 186 -9.21 -10.08 17.07
N TRP A 187 -8.64 -10.19 15.88
CA TRP A 187 -7.87 -11.32 15.39
C TRP A 187 -6.37 -11.14 15.63
N LYS A 188 -5.65 -12.25 15.73
CA LYS A 188 -4.18 -12.26 15.79
C LYS A 188 -3.59 -12.25 14.38
N GLU A 189 -2.32 -11.87 14.26
CA GLU A 189 -1.59 -11.91 13.00
C GLU A 189 -1.67 -13.30 12.36
N GLU A 190 -1.62 -14.38 13.15
CA GLU A 190 -1.71 -15.76 12.68
C GLU A 190 -3.05 -16.15 12.08
N ASP A 191 -4.13 -15.43 12.40
CA ASP A 191 -5.45 -15.66 11.82
C ASP A 191 -5.56 -15.09 10.40
N ILE A 192 -4.64 -14.20 10.00
CA ILE A 192 -4.61 -13.62 8.67
C ILE A 192 -3.72 -14.47 7.77
N HIS A 193 -4.33 -14.99 6.71
CA HIS A 193 -3.69 -15.93 5.81
C HIS A 193 -3.16 -15.25 4.55
N GLU A 194 -3.78 -14.12 4.17
CA GLU A 194 -3.42 -13.41 2.96
C GLU A 194 -3.75 -11.92 3.10
N ILE A 195 -2.89 -11.06 2.55
CA ILE A 195 -3.18 -9.64 2.39
C ILE A 195 -3.06 -9.26 0.92
N LEU A 196 -4.01 -8.47 0.43
CA LEU A 196 -4.09 -8.05 -0.97
C LEU A 196 -4.29 -6.54 -1.07
N PRO A 197 -3.58 -5.84 -1.97
CA PRO A 197 -3.85 -4.44 -2.28
C PRO A 197 -5.27 -4.26 -2.85
N SER A 198 -6.07 -3.37 -2.27
CA SER A 198 -7.47 -3.19 -2.70
C SER A 198 -7.58 -2.67 -4.13
N VAL A 199 -6.62 -1.84 -4.56
CA VAL A 199 -6.54 -1.26 -5.91
C VAL A 199 -6.60 -2.29 -7.04
N ASP A 200 -6.15 -3.52 -6.78
CA ASP A 200 -6.13 -4.60 -7.76
C ASP A 200 -7.46 -5.36 -7.88
N TYR A 201 -8.38 -5.11 -6.94
CA TYR A 201 -9.67 -5.80 -6.82
C TYR A 201 -10.87 -4.84 -6.85
N GLU A 202 -10.65 -3.57 -7.16
CA GLU A 202 -11.71 -2.57 -7.19
C GLU A 202 -12.78 -2.98 -8.20
N PRO A 203 -14.05 -3.07 -7.76
CA PRO A 203 -15.13 -3.37 -8.69
C PRO A 203 -15.37 -2.19 -9.62
N ARG A 204 -15.42 -2.47 -10.93
CA ARG A 204 -15.62 -1.45 -11.97
C ARG A 204 -16.98 -0.74 -11.91
N GLU A 205 -17.97 -1.31 -11.23
CA GLU A 205 -19.38 -0.89 -11.32
C GLU A 205 -20.12 -0.77 -9.97
N VAL A 206 -19.45 -0.36 -8.88
CA VAL A 206 -20.17 -0.10 -7.62
C VAL A 206 -20.66 1.35 -7.58
N LYS A 207 -21.99 1.53 -7.52
CA LYS A 207 -22.66 2.85 -7.42
C LYS A 207 -22.32 3.62 -6.15
N TYR A 208 -21.97 2.93 -5.07
CA TYR A 208 -21.66 3.51 -3.77
C TYR A 208 -20.37 2.91 -3.21
N SER A 209 -19.25 3.63 -3.34
CA SER A 209 -18.00 3.27 -2.68
C SER A 209 -17.92 3.95 -1.31
N SER A 210 -17.72 3.15 -0.26
CA SER A 210 -17.40 3.63 1.09
C SER A 210 -15.88 3.77 1.20
N ARG A 211 -15.36 4.80 0.52
CA ARG A 211 -13.94 5.15 0.52
C ARG A 211 -13.69 6.48 1.20
N ARG A 212 -12.68 6.52 2.05
CA ARG A 212 -12.19 7.74 2.71
C ARG A 212 -10.76 7.96 2.27
N GLN A 213 -10.45 9.15 1.76
CA GLN A 213 -9.08 9.56 1.45
C GLN A 213 -8.31 9.85 2.75
N GLY A 214 -7.03 9.50 2.78
CA GLY A 214 -6.19 9.67 3.96
C GLY A 214 -4.77 9.18 3.73
N LEU A 215 -4.07 8.84 4.80
CA LEU A 215 -2.74 8.25 4.77
C LEU A 215 -2.83 6.72 4.84
N GLY A 216 -1.99 6.03 4.07
CA GLY A 216 -1.88 4.58 4.03
C GLY A 216 -2.47 3.95 2.77
N VAL A 217 -2.20 2.67 2.60
CA VAL A 217 -2.63 1.88 1.43
C VAL A 217 -3.79 0.98 1.82
N PRO A 218 -4.98 1.11 1.22
CA PRO A 218 -6.07 0.19 1.48
C PRO A 218 -5.74 -1.23 1.04
N MET A 219 -5.91 -2.17 1.97
CA MET A 219 -5.66 -3.61 1.82
C MET A 219 -6.92 -4.42 2.14
N ILE A 220 -6.95 -5.64 1.62
CA ILE A 220 -7.90 -6.69 1.96
C ILE A 220 -7.14 -7.69 2.83
N ALA A 221 -7.51 -7.83 4.10
CA ALA A 221 -7.00 -8.88 4.97
C ALA A 221 -7.93 -10.10 4.92
N ILE A 222 -7.40 -11.27 4.59
CA ILE A 222 -8.18 -12.48 4.33
C ILE A 222 -7.91 -13.51 5.42
N ARG A 223 -9.00 -14.02 5.99
CA ARG A 223 -9.02 -15.19 6.87
C ARG A 223 -9.73 -16.33 6.15
N TYR A 224 -9.07 -17.47 6.06
CA TYR A 224 -9.70 -18.72 5.64
C TYR A 224 -10.24 -19.43 6.88
N ASN A 225 -11.48 -19.86 6.82
CA ASN A 225 -12.12 -20.60 7.90
C ASN A 225 -12.15 -22.06 7.54
N ASP A 226 -11.78 -22.91 8.49
CA ASP A 226 -11.89 -24.35 8.36
C ASP A 226 -13.12 -24.83 9.16
N PRO A 227 -14.17 -25.32 8.47
CA PRO A 227 -15.36 -25.86 9.13
C PRO A 227 -15.03 -26.99 10.12
N GLU A 228 -13.95 -27.76 9.89
CA GLU A 228 -13.59 -28.88 10.77
C GLU A 228 -13.12 -28.44 12.17
N HIS A 229 -12.77 -27.16 12.34
CA HIS A 229 -12.21 -26.61 13.58
C HIS A 229 -13.20 -25.80 14.43
N GLY A 230 -14.51 -25.90 14.15
CA GLY A 230 -15.57 -25.31 14.99
C GLY A 230 -15.97 -23.87 14.65
N ASP A 231 -15.54 -23.37 13.48
CA ASP A 231 -15.86 -22.03 12.95
C ASP A 231 -17.08 -22.03 12.01
N ASP A 232 -18.03 -22.95 12.19
CA ASP A 232 -19.20 -23.17 11.32
C ASP A 232 -20.11 -21.94 11.14
N ILE A 233 -19.96 -20.92 12.00
CA ILE A 233 -20.76 -19.69 11.97
C ILE A 233 -20.25 -18.70 10.91
N TYR A 234 -18.97 -18.79 10.52
CA TYR A 234 -18.37 -17.86 9.57
C TYR A 234 -18.29 -18.46 8.16
N PRO A 235 -18.37 -17.62 7.11
CA PRO A 235 -18.21 -18.10 5.74
C PRO A 235 -16.79 -18.68 5.54
N PRO A 236 -16.58 -19.59 4.57
CA PRO A 236 -15.26 -20.21 4.32
C PRO A 236 -14.12 -19.21 4.07
N ILE A 237 -14.48 -18.01 3.60
CA ILE A 237 -13.56 -16.90 3.38
C ILE A 237 -14.16 -15.66 4.03
N CYS A 238 -13.43 -15.04 4.95
CA CYS A 238 -13.72 -13.71 5.48
C CYS A 238 -12.71 -12.71 4.92
N ALA A 239 -13.18 -11.57 4.42
CA ALA A 239 -12.31 -10.49 3.96
C ALA A 239 -12.62 -9.21 4.73
N PHE A 240 -11.60 -8.64 5.35
CA PHE A 240 -11.71 -7.45 6.20
C PHE A 240 -11.00 -6.27 5.53
N PRO A 241 -11.55 -5.05 5.64
CA PRO A 241 -10.82 -3.85 5.28
C PRO A 241 -9.66 -3.67 6.24
N ALA A 242 -8.53 -3.29 5.66
CA ALA A 242 -7.35 -2.92 6.39
C ALA A 242 -6.65 -1.77 5.68
N THR A 243 -5.81 -1.05 6.39
CA THR A 243 -4.94 -0.03 5.80
C THR A 243 -3.51 -0.30 6.23
N ALA A 244 -2.64 -0.53 5.25
CA ALA A 244 -1.21 -0.69 5.51
C ALA A 244 -0.56 0.69 5.68
N LEU A 245 0.20 0.84 6.76
CA LEU A 245 0.97 2.01 7.11
C LEU A 245 2.39 1.57 7.46
N TYR A 246 3.38 2.26 6.93
CA TYR A 246 4.74 2.18 7.43
C TYR A 246 4.99 3.33 8.41
N ILE A 247 5.31 2.99 9.67
CA ILE A 247 5.54 3.96 10.74
C ILE A 247 6.97 3.77 11.25
N PRO A 248 7.89 4.72 10.94
CA PRO A 248 9.22 4.72 11.54
C PRO A 248 9.11 4.87 13.06
N GLN A 249 9.66 3.92 13.82
CA GLN A 249 9.64 3.93 15.29
C GLN A 249 10.73 4.84 15.87
N GLU A 250 11.83 5.01 15.15
CA GLU A 250 12.94 5.87 15.56
C GLU A 250 12.96 7.15 14.73
N LYS A 251 13.13 8.29 15.40
CA LYS A 251 13.36 9.58 14.73
C LYS A 251 14.66 9.48 13.94
N TYR A 252 14.60 9.56 12.61
CA TYR A 252 15.69 9.89 11.64
C TYR A 252 17.14 9.61 12.08
N ASN A 253 17.39 8.55 12.83
CA ASN A 253 18.68 8.32 13.46
C ASN A 253 19.41 7.28 12.65
N LEU A 254 20.29 7.75 11.78
CA LEU A 254 21.09 6.90 10.90
C LEU A 254 22.01 5.95 11.66
N GLU A 255 22.31 6.24 12.93
CA GLU A 255 23.21 5.45 13.77
C GLU A 255 22.51 4.29 14.48
N ALA A 256 21.17 4.21 14.40
CA ALA A 256 20.45 3.13 15.03
C ALA A 256 20.65 1.81 14.26
N THR A 257 21.35 0.87 14.88
CA THR A 257 21.71 -0.42 14.30
C THR A 257 20.58 -1.46 14.34
N GLU A 258 19.53 -1.21 15.12
CA GLU A 258 18.38 -2.10 15.29
C GLU A 258 17.07 -1.34 15.06
N SER A 259 16.68 -1.18 13.79
CA SER A 259 15.38 -0.60 13.50
C SER A 259 14.25 -1.54 13.92
N ARG A 260 13.30 -1.00 14.71
CA ARG A 260 12.03 -1.66 15.09
C ARG A 260 10.88 -1.29 14.17
N ASP A 261 11.16 -0.78 12.98
CA ASP A 261 10.11 -0.34 12.08
C ASP A 261 9.21 -1.51 11.69
N VAL A 262 7.91 -1.21 11.66
CA VAL A 262 6.86 -2.20 11.46
C VAL A 262 5.85 -1.65 10.48
N PHE A 263 5.35 -2.54 9.63
CA PHE A 263 4.14 -2.26 8.88
C PHE A 263 2.95 -2.45 9.82
N HIS A 264 2.18 -1.40 10.04
CA HIS A 264 0.90 -1.51 10.72
C HIS A 264 -0.15 -1.85 9.69
N LEU A 265 -0.91 -2.92 9.94
CA LEU A 265 -2.13 -3.22 9.21
C LEU A 265 -3.30 -2.83 10.14
N VAL A 266 -3.85 -1.66 9.89
CA VAL A 266 -4.84 -1.02 10.76
C VAL A 266 -6.25 -1.34 10.29
N ASN A 267 -7.14 -1.66 11.22
CA ASN A 267 -8.58 -1.73 10.93
C ASN A 267 -9.14 -0.29 10.86
N PRO A 268 -9.61 0.16 9.68
CA PRO A 268 -10.07 1.53 9.50
C PRO A 268 -11.40 1.84 10.22
N TRP A 269 -12.11 0.83 10.76
CA TRP A 269 -13.27 1.03 11.62
C TRP A 269 -12.92 1.36 13.06
N SER A 270 -11.85 0.76 13.60
CA SER A 270 -11.43 1.00 14.98
C SER A 270 -10.58 2.27 15.12
N GLN A 271 -9.89 2.65 14.04
CA GLN A 271 -8.98 3.78 14.04
C GLN A 271 -9.14 4.60 12.77
N GLU A 272 -9.62 5.83 12.92
CA GLU A 272 -9.93 6.70 11.78
C GLU A 272 -8.78 7.64 11.39
N ALA A 273 -7.84 7.87 12.31
CA ALA A 273 -6.71 8.76 12.13
C ALA A 273 -5.43 8.19 12.76
N LEU A 274 -4.29 8.61 12.22
CA LEU A 274 -2.97 8.33 12.75
C LEU A 274 -2.34 9.63 13.26
N LYS A 275 -1.73 9.57 14.44
CA LYS A 275 -0.91 10.67 14.94
C LYS A 275 0.45 10.67 14.23
N VAL A 276 0.75 11.73 13.47
CA VAL A 276 2.02 11.94 12.78
C VAL A 276 2.59 13.28 13.25
N GLY A 277 3.68 13.24 14.02
CA GLY A 277 4.18 14.41 14.74
C GLY A 277 3.13 14.96 15.73
N GLU A 278 2.70 16.20 15.53
CA GLU A 278 1.73 16.88 16.40
C GLU A 278 0.29 16.85 15.90
N SER A 279 0.04 16.30 14.71
CA SER A 279 -1.30 16.29 14.11
C SER A 279 -1.86 14.89 13.90
N GLU A 280 -3.18 14.83 13.82
CA GLU A 280 -3.92 13.64 13.41
C GLU A 280 -4.22 13.71 11.92
N ILE A 281 -3.75 12.70 11.18
CA ILE A 281 -3.98 12.57 9.75
C ILE A 281 -5.01 11.46 9.56
N PRO A 282 -6.13 11.69 8.84
CA PRO A 282 -7.09 10.64 8.54
C PRO A 282 -6.41 9.45 7.85
N ILE A 283 -6.79 8.23 8.22
CA ILE A 283 -6.31 7.01 7.58
C ILE A 283 -7.16 6.74 6.35
N GLU A 284 -6.50 6.41 5.23
CA GLU A 284 -7.18 6.01 4.00
C GLU A 284 -7.95 4.70 4.23
N ALA A 285 -9.18 4.60 3.75
CA ALA A 285 -10.00 3.42 3.97
C ALA A 285 -10.78 3.03 2.72
N ASP A 286 -10.87 1.73 2.47
CA ASP A 286 -11.77 1.14 1.48
C ASP A 286 -12.56 -0.01 2.12
N LEU A 287 -13.82 0.25 2.45
CA LEU A 287 -14.72 -0.74 3.05
C LEU A 287 -15.47 -1.55 1.98
N THR A 288 -15.51 -1.06 0.74
CA THR A 288 -16.30 -1.65 -0.34
C THR A 288 -15.57 -2.80 -1.01
N THR A 289 -14.28 -2.65 -1.30
CA THR A 289 -13.55 -3.67 -2.05
C THR A 289 -13.40 -5.00 -1.29
N PRO A 290 -13.03 -5.02 0.01
CA PRO A 290 -12.99 -6.25 0.80
C PRO A 290 -14.34 -6.97 0.85
N LEU A 291 -15.43 -6.21 1.05
CA LEU A 291 -16.79 -6.77 1.06
C LEU A 291 -17.14 -7.40 -0.30
N ASN A 292 -16.90 -6.69 -1.40
CA ASN A 292 -17.14 -7.20 -2.74
C ASN A 292 -16.28 -8.43 -3.05
N TYR A 293 -15.01 -8.43 -2.61
CA TYR A 293 -14.12 -9.57 -2.74
C TYR A 293 -14.68 -10.80 -2.03
N MET A 294 -15.19 -10.65 -0.79
CA MET A 294 -15.81 -11.74 -0.04
C MET A 294 -17.07 -12.27 -0.75
N LEU A 295 -17.98 -11.38 -1.15
CA LEU A 295 -19.27 -11.76 -1.76
C LEU A 295 -19.08 -12.52 -3.08
N THR A 296 -18.14 -12.09 -3.92
CA THR A 296 -17.85 -12.73 -5.21
C THR A 296 -17.18 -14.10 -5.07
N ARG A 297 -16.51 -14.39 -3.94
CA ARG A 297 -15.82 -15.67 -3.70
C ARG A 297 -16.61 -16.68 -2.88
N THR A 298 -17.47 -16.21 -1.99
CA THR A 298 -18.35 -17.08 -1.19
C THR A 298 -19.57 -17.54 -1.98
N GLY A 299 -19.81 -16.99 -3.18
CA GLY A 299 -20.98 -17.34 -3.99
C GLY A 299 -22.27 -16.88 -3.32
N PHE A 300 -22.22 -15.82 -2.49
CA PHE A 300 -23.37 -15.32 -1.73
C PHE A 300 -24.54 -14.94 -2.64
N GLU A 301 -24.28 -14.52 -3.89
CA GLU A 301 -25.32 -14.33 -4.91
C GLU A 301 -26.06 -15.63 -5.23
N TYR A 302 -25.40 -16.79 -5.24
CA TYR A 302 -26.01 -18.08 -5.59
C TYR A 302 -26.72 -18.73 -4.39
N ASP A 303 -26.13 -18.69 -3.20
CA ASP A 303 -26.69 -19.34 -2.00
C ASP A 303 -27.91 -18.61 -1.43
N TYR A 304 -27.97 -17.28 -1.55
CA TYR A 304 -29.17 -16.53 -1.16
C TYR A 304 -30.37 -16.90 -2.04
N TRP A 305 -30.18 -17.04 -3.36
CA TRP A 305 -31.23 -17.50 -4.28
C TRP A 305 -31.54 -18.99 -4.12
N ALA A 306 -30.56 -19.85 -3.86
CA ALA A 306 -30.81 -21.27 -3.63
C ALA A 306 -31.58 -21.50 -2.32
N GLY A 307 -31.26 -20.76 -1.25
CA GLY A 307 -32.00 -20.76 0.01
C GLY A 307 -33.40 -20.17 -0.11
N PHE A 308 -33.56 -19.10 -0.89
CA PHE A 308 -34.86 -18.48 -1.18
C PHE A 308 -35.74 -19.37 -2.09
N ALA A 309 -35.15 -20.00 -3.12
CA ALA A 309 -35.83 -20.92 -4.03
C ALA A 309 -36.23 -22.23 -3.33
N ARG A 310 -35.47 -22.69 -2.32
CA ARG A 310 -35.86 -23.82 -1.46
C ARG A 310 -37.15 -23.57 -0.67
N LYS A 311 -37.54 -22.30 -0.47
CA LYS A 311 -38.77 -21.90 0.22
C LYS A 311 -39.91 -21.48 -0.73
N MET A 312 -39.70 -21.48 -2.05
CA MET A 312 -40.79 -21.22 -3.00
C MET A 312 -41.55 -22.52 -3.34
N PRO A 313 -42.90 -22.47 -3.45
CA PRO A 313 -43.65 -23.53 -4.12
C PRO A 313 -43.14 -23.68 -5.56
N ARG A 314 -43.05 -24.92 -6.06
CA ARG A 314 -42.55 -25.28 -7.39
C ARG A 314 -43.24 -24.59 -8.59
N SER A 315 -44.22 -23.72 -8.39
CA SER A 315 -44.97 -23.02 -9.42
C SER A 315 -44.46 -21.62 -9.76
N ALA A 316 -43.43 -21.10 -9.09
CA ALA A 316 -42.88 -19.77 -9.37
C ALA A 316 -41.54 -19.89 -10.12
N ALA A 317 -41.58 -19.78 -11.45
CA ALA A 317 -40.37 -19.63 -12.26
C ALA A 317 -39.73 -18.25 -12.01
N PRO A 318 -38.39 -18.14 -11.95
CA PRO A 318 -37.72 -16.85 -11.79
C PRO A 318 -37.90 -15.99 -13.06
N PRO A 319 -38.01 -14.65 -12.93
CA PRO A 319 -38.14 -13.75 -14.06
C PRO A 319 -36.87 -13.80 -14.93
N SER A 320 -37.06 -13.98 -16.23
CA SER A 320 -36.05 -14.20 -17.28
C SER A 320 -35.22 -12.95 -17.64
N SER A 321 -35.08 -11.99 -16.73
CA SER A 321 -34.60 -10.64 -17.06
C SER A 321 -33.39 -10.18 -16.24
N PHE A 322 -32.42 -11.05 -15.98
CA PHE A 322 -31.06 -10.62 -15.60
C PHE A 322 -30.00 -11.56 -16.21
N SER A 323 -30.01 -11.66 -17.53
CA SER A 323 -28.86 -12.16 -18.30
C SER A 323 -27.81 -11.06 -18.38
N LEU A 324 -27.02 -10.85 -17.32
CA LEU A 324 -25.77 -10.09 -17.43
C LEU A 324 -24.61 -11.07 -17.71
N ILE A 325 -24.38 -11.22 -19.01
CA ILE A 325 -23.22 -11.72 -19.74
C ILE A 325 -22.02 -12.16 -18.87
N ILE A 326 -21.97 -13.44 -18.50
CA ILE A 326 -20.72 -14.19 -18.45
C ILE A 326 -20.54 -14.81 -19.83
N ARG A 327 -19.94 -14.07 -20.77
CA ARG A 327 -19.34 -14.70 -21.95
C ARG A 327 -17.91 -15.07 -21.58
N ALA A 328 -17.73 -16.36 -21.33
CA ALA A 328 -16.45 -17.03 -21.29
C ALA A 328 -15.64 -16.70 -22.56
N GLY A 329 -14.49 -16.06 -22.38
CA GLY A 329 -13.43 -16.01 -23.37
C GLY A 329 -12.46 -17.13 -23.12
N PHE A 330 -12.81 -18.35 -23.55
CA PHE A 330 -11.85 -19.40 -23.86
C PHE A 330 -11.50 -19.28 -25.35
N ARG A 331 -10.28 -18.83 -25.63
CA ARG A 331 -9.39 -19.38 -26.66
C ARG A 331 -7.97 -18.88 -26.41
#